data_AF-A0A0F9NRK2-F1
#
_entry.id   AF-A0A0F9NRK2-F1
#
_cell.length_a   1.000
_cell.length_b   1.000
_cell.length_c   1.000
_cell.angle_alpha   90.00
_cell.angle_beta   90.00
_cell.angle_gamma   90.00
#
_symmetry.space_group_name_H-M   'P 1'
#
loop_
_entity.id
_entity.type
_entity.pdbx_description
1 polymer ?
#
loop_
_entity_poly.entity_id
_entity_poly.type
_entity_poly.pdbx_seq_one_letter_code
_entity_poly.pdbx_strand_id
1 'polypeptide(L)' 'MADPIVISVLNNNVALDKLCWCCEGGIVDPSKSKYANAASFFTEGVCDMCEGVGYELTDAGQAVMDLIKRHCYK' A
#
# COMPACT_ATOMS: atom_id res chain seq x y z
N MET A 1 -12.95 4.05 -3.61
CA MET A 1 -11.53 3.81 -3.26
C MET A 1 -11.44 4.03 -1.77
N ALA A 2 -10.76 3.15 -1.03
CA ALA A 2 -10.69 3.29 0.43
C ALA A 2 -9.67 4.38 0.77
N ASP A 3 -10.00 5.21 1.75
CA ASP A 3 -9.11 6.27 2.22
C ASP A 3 -7.94 5.64 3.01
N PRO A 4 -6.72 6.22 2.93
CA PRO A 4 -5.59 5.75 3.71
C PRO A 4 -5.88 5.82 5.21
N ILE A 5 -5.33 4.86 5.96
CA ILE A 5 -5.44 4.78 7.41
C ILE A 5 -4.57 5.89 8.01
N VAL A 6 -5.21 6.84 8.70
CA VAL A 6 -4.52 7.95 9.37
C VAL A 6 -4.70 7.83 10.87
N ILE A 7 -3.60 7.98 11.61
CA ILE A 7 -3.59 8.11 13.07
C ILE A 7 -3.04 9.47 13.48
N SER A 8 -3.41 9.95 14.67
CA SER A 8 -2.85 11.17 15.23
C SER A 8 -1.83 10.85 16.32
N VAL A 9 -0.58 11.30 16.15
CA VAL A 9 0.51 11.15 17.12
C VAL A 9 1.04 12.53 17.48
N LEU A 10 0.97 12.90 18.75
CA LEU A 10 1.44 14.21 19.26
C LEU A 10 0.91 15.39 18.41
N ASN A 11 -0.40 15.37 18.10
CA ASN A 11 -1.10 16.35 17.24
C ASN A 11 -0.66 16.40 15.77
N ASN A 12 0.12 15.42 15.30
CA ASN A 12 0.42 15.26 13.88
C ASN A 12 -0.39 14.11 13.30
N ASN A 13 -1.02 14.35 12.15
CA ASN A 13 -1.70 13.31 11.38
C ASN A 13 -0.66 12.54 10.57
N VAL A 14 -0.62 11.23 10.77
CA VAL A 14 0.34 10.32 10.15
C VAL A 14 -0.46 9.25 9.40
N ALA A 15 -0.27 9.21 8.09
CA ALA A 15 -0.80 8.12 7.26
C ALA A 15 0.06 6.87 7.47
N LEU A 16 -0.58 5.74 7.77
CA LEU A 16 0.06 4.44 7.97
C LEU A 16 0.21 3.66 6.67
N ASP A 17 -0.63 3.93 5.69
CA ASP A 17 -0.54 3.37 4.36
C ASP A 17 -0.72 4.46 3.30
N LYS A 18 -0.40 4.08 2.07
CA LYS A 18 -0.57 4.87 0.86
C LYS A 18 -1.01 3.94 -0.26
N LEU A 19 -1.60 4.51 -1.30
CA LEU A 19 -1.88 3.75 -2.53
C LEU A 19 -0.57 3.19 -3.08
N CYS A 20 -0.61 1.93 -3.54
CA CYS A 20 0.52 1.33 -4.24
C CYS A 20 0.86 2.20 -5.44
N TRP A 21 2.13 2.59 -5.57
CA TRP A 21 2.55 3.49 -6.64
C TRP A 21 2.35 2.88 -8.03
N CYS A 22 2.36 1.54 -8.12
CA CYS A 22 2.26 0.80 -9.38
C CYS A 22 0.81 0.63 -9.85
N CYS A 23 -0.13 0.34 -8.94
CA CYS A 23 -1.52 0.06 -9.29
C CYS A 23 -2.53 1.12 -8.83
N GLU A 24 -2.10 2.10 -8.05
CA GLU A 24 -2.92 3.20 -7.52
C GLU A 24 -4.20 2.74 -6.81
N GLY A 25 -4.16 1.56 -6.18
CA GLY A 25 -5.30 0.97 -5.48
C GLY A 25 -6.37 0.36 -6.38
N GLY A 26 -6.09 0.17 -7.67
CA GLY A 26 -7.01 -0.47 -8.63
C GLY A 26 -6.40 -1.68 -9.34
N ILE A 27 -7.25 -2.65 -9.69
CA ILE A 27 -6.92 -3.67 -10.69
C ILE A 27 -6.66 -2.91 -11.98
N VAL A 28 -5.39 -2.81 -12.36
CA VAL A 28 -4.99 -1.97 -13.48
C VAL A 28 -5.51 -2.58 -14.77
N ASP A 29 -6.42 -1.86 -15.42
CA ASP A 29 -6.64 -1.99 -16.86
C ASP A 29 -5.33 -1.55 -17.56
N PRO A 30 -4.57 -2.47 -18.19
CA PRO A 30 -3.26 -2.16 -18.78
C PRO A 30 -3.33 -1.04 -19.82
N SER A 31 -4.52 -0.78 -20.37
CA SER A 31 -4.77 0.29 -21.36
C SER A 31 -4.98 1.67 -20.74
N LYS A 32 -5.25 1.76 -19.44
CA LYS A 32 -5.59 3.02 -18.73
C LYS A 32 -4.55 3.43 -17.68
N SER A 33 -3.66 2.53 -17.29
CA SER A 33 -2.54 2.91 -16.45
C SER A 33 -1.58 3.81 -17.23
N LYS A 34 -1.30 4.98 -16.67
CA LYS A 34 -0.19 5.85 -17.06
C LYS A 34 1.17 5.14 -17.06
N TYR A 35 1.23 3.92 -16.51
CA TYR A 35 2.35 3.00 -16.48
C TYR A 35 2.09 1.76 -17.34
N ALA A 36 1.46 1.86 -18.52
CA ALA A 36 1.28 0.75 -19.46
C ALA A 36 2.59 -0.03 -19.78
N ASN A 37 3.75 0.59 -19.54
CA ASN A 37 5.07 -0.03 -19.67
C ASN A 37 5.46 -0.92 -18.46
N ALA A 38 4.65 -0.92 -17.40
CA ALA A 38 4.82 -1.69 -16.18
C ALA A 38 4.17 -3.09 -16.28
N ALA A 39 3.86 -3.57 -17.49
CA ALA A 39 3.27 -4.89 -17.71
C ALA A 39 4.07 -6.04 -17.04
N SER A 40 5.38 -5.86 -16.83
CA SER A 40 6.24 -6.79 -16.08
C SER A 40 5.93 -6.89 -14.58
N PHE A 41 5.20 -5.93 -14.01
CA PHE A 41 4.83 -5.91 -12.59
C PHE A 41 3.41 -6.42 -12.34
N PHE A 42 2.73 -6.92 -13.37
CA PHE A 42 1.40 -7.50 -13.27
C PHE A 42 1.46 -8.98 -13.65
N THR A 43 1.39 -9.85 -12.64
CA THR A 43 1.35 -11.30 -12.82
C THR A 43 -0.10 -11.74 -12.68
N GLU A 44 -0.66 -12.35 -13.73
CA GLU A 44 -2.06 -12.82 -13.76
C GLU A 44 -3.12 -11.74 -13.46
N GLY A 45 -2.83 -10.47 -13.76
CA GLY A 45 -3.73 -9.35 -13.47
C GLY A 45 -3.68 -8.85 -12.02
N VAL A 46 -2.76 -9.40 -11.22
CA VAL A 46 -2.45 -8.95 -9.86
C VAL A 46 -1.18 -8.09 -9.90
N CYS A 47 -1.19 -6.98 -9.17
CA CYS A 47 0.00 -6.16 -9.00
C CYS A 47 1.00 -6.87 -8.08
N ASP A 48 2.16 -7.24 -8.62
CA ASP A 48 3.21 -7.96 -7.89
C ASP A 48 3.83 -7.09 -6.78
N MET A 49 3.91 -5.77 -7.01
CA MET A 49 4.50 -4.81 -6.06
C MET A 49 3.74 -4.71 -4.73
N CYS A 50 2.42 -4.84 -4.76
CA CYS A 50 1.58 -4.82 -3.56
C CYS A 50 0.85 -6.15 -3.34
N GLU A 51 1.23 -7.21 -4.05
CA GLU A 51 0.59 -8.54 -4.00
C GLU A 51 -0.95 -8.49 -4.12
N GLY A 52 -1.46 -7.53 -4.90
CA GLY A 52 -2.91 -7.32 -5.07
C GLY A 52 -3.64 -6.59 -3.94
N VAL A 53 -2.93 -6.17 -2.88
CA VAL A 53 -3.52 -5.42 -1.75
C VAL A 53 -3.95 -4.02 -2.19
N GLY A 54 -3.22 -3.41 -3.12
CA GLY A 54 -3.50 -2.06 -3.63
C GLY A 54 -2.93 -0.92 -2.79
N TYR A 55 -2.33 -1.25 -1.64
CA TYR A 55 -1.75 -0.29 -0.69
C TYR A 55 -0.37 -0.77 -0.24
N GLU A 56 0.44 0.19 0.21
CA GLU A 56 1.76 -0.02 0.77
C GLU A 56 1.85 0.70 2.11
N LEU A 57 2.53 0.10 3.09
CA LEU A 57 2.80 0.76 4.36
C LEU A 57 3.75 1.95 4.15
N THR A 58 3.51 3.01 4.89
CA THR A 58 4.51 4.07 5.08
C THR A 58 5.53 3.62 6.14
N ASP A 59 6.64 4.35 6.28
CA ASP A 59 7.63 4.08 7.35
C ASP A 59 6.98 4.09 8.74
N ALA A 60 5.99 4.97 8.95
CA ALA A 60 5.21 5.01 10.17
C ALA A 60 4.30 3.78 10.33
N GLY A 61 3.63 3.36 9.25
CA GLY A 61 2.86 2.11 9.22
C GLY A 61 3.71 0.90 9.57
N GLN A 62 4.91 0.80 9.00
CA GLN A 62 5.84 -0.28 9.28
C GLN A 62 6.27 -0.27 10.75
N ALA A 63 6.60 0.90 11.32
CA ALA A 63 6.97 1.02 12.73
C ALA A 63 5.84 0.57 13.68
N VAL A 64 4.59 0.91 13.36
CA VAL A 64 3.41 0.45 14.13
C VAL A 64 3.25 -1.06 14.03
N MET A 65 3.38 -1.63 12.83
CA MET A 65 3.32 -3.08 12.63
C MET A 65 4.42 -3.83 13.39
N ASP A 66 5.64 -3.30 13.41
CA ASP A 66 6.75 -3.89 14.15
C ASP A 66 6.53 -3.84 15.67
N LEU A 67 5.94 -2.76 16.17
CA LEU A 67 5.54 -2.64 17.58
C LEU A 67 4.49 -3.71 17.93
N ILE A 68 3.45 -3.87 17.11
CA ILE A 68 2.41 -4.89 17.32
C ILE A 68 3.01 -6.29 17.28
N LYS A 69 3.84 -6.60 16.27
CA LYS A 69 4.53 -7.90 16.15
C LYS A 69 5.33 -8.23 17.40
N ARG A 70 6.07 -7.26 17.95
CA ARG A 70 6.89 -7.45 19.15
C ARG A 70 6.08 -7.76 20.41
N HIS A 71 4.89 -7.19 20.55
CA HIS A 71 4.13 -7.22 21.81
C HIS A 71 2.90 -8.13 21.79
N CYS A 72 2.30 -8.39 20.62
CA CYS A 72 1.07 -9.16 20.48
C CYS A 72 1.28 -10.59 19.95
N TYR A 73 2.37 -10.85 19.21
CA TYR A 73 2.65 -12.16 18.61
C TYR A 73 3.82 -12.86 19.33
N LYS A 74 3.72 -12.99 20.66
CA LYS A 74 4.60 -13.89 21.45
C LYS A 74 4.07 -15.31 21.45
#